data_AF-F0Y0D6-F1
#
_entry.id   AF-F0Y0D6-F1
#
_cell.length_a   1.000
_cell.length_b   1.000
_cell.length_c   1.000
_cell.angle_alpha   90.00
_cell.angle_beta   90.00
_cell.angle_gamma   90.00
#
_symmetry.space_group_name_H-M   'P 1'
#
loop_
_entity.id
_entity.type
_entity.pdbx_description
1 polymer ?
#
loop_
_entity_poly.entity_id
_entity_poly.type
_entity_poly.pdbx_seq_one_letter_code
_entity_poly.pdbx_strand_id
1 'polypeptide(L)'
;MTTSRMLLLIAARSTALPSTRQPITRARALASAAWVGDAYAAELAAAVGAVAEACGVAKALQRRGVDGFSKSDASPVTIADLAVQAVVIRRLHDAFPGDAFIAEESATAMLAFEGGRAALEDAADACGLSVASLTEHVDRGRAPRAGAARTWVLDPVDGTKGFLRGAQFCCALALVDGVPGEGRDATLGVLGCPNLAATCELPAGDPMDAAGVVVAAARGRGAHFAPLADVDRWTRARSSGNAFAAGRLVEGVALSHSDHDASARAAADLGISRPPLRLDSQAKAALLANGQAELFTRLPTAGYVEKVWDFAAAKVVITEAGGAISDLDGDDIDVDLGECLSPKVAGIVATSSPALQPAALAAVHTAFDIKTTSDWAEATDLRTRDELQAELSRLRSLALMCVNAKMDNKRIEDKLDVTKEKKKEIAKDPATTKLLKDCMRENPLFKRCRGEETDELVGQFEQVSYGASKQIITQGETGDTFYVIESGICDAFIKGTSKAVASPARGMGFGELALMYNTPRAASITARTDVVLWKIERQEYRLVLASHAQKRSKEYKELLSEVVLQNEGKTKKKLLKDCITDSQMTKLADAMDEDNVAAGHNIICEGDEGHTFFIIADGEVVVRAGQG
;
A
#
# COMPACT_ATOMS: atom_id res chain seq x y z
N MET A 1 40.36 46.37 22.54
CA MET A 1 39.93 46.07 23.92
C MET A 1 38.55 46.67 24.07
N THR A 2 37.45 46.01 24.42
CA THR A 2 37.21 44.70 25.02
C THR A 2 35.71 44.40 24.85
N THR A 3 35.42 43.13 24.62
CA THR A 3 34.13 42.41 24.70
C THR A 3 33.01 43.03 25.54
N SER A 4 31.78 42.96 25.02
CA SER A 4 30.62 42.59 25.85
C SER A 4 29.59 41.81 25.02
N ARG A 5 29.31 40.58 25.48
CA ARG A 5 28.28 39.65 24.98
C ARG A 5 26.90 40.22 25.33
N MET A 6 25.96 40.19 24.38
CA MET A 6 24.54 40.37 24.69
C MET A 6 23.78 39.11 24.24
N LEU A 7 23.43 38.30 25.24
CA LEU A 7 22.46 37.21 25.17
C LEU A 7 21.15 37.73 24.57
N LEU A 8 20.65 37.11 23.51
CA LEU A 8 19.22 37.20 23.17
C LEU A 8 18.51 36.03 23.87
N LEU A 9 17.86 36.35 25.00
CA LEU A 9 16.88 35.46 25.64
C LEU A 9 15.72 35.25 24.66
N ILE A 10 15.62 34.05 24.07
CA ILE A 10 14.33 33.57 23.59
C ILE A 10 13.57 33.13 24.84
N ALA A 11 12.57 33.93 25.21
CA ALA A 11 11.65 33.59 26.27
C ALA A 11 10.97 32.26 25.94
N ALA A 12 11.39 31.20 26.63
CA ALA A 12 10.61 29.99 26.77
C ALA A 12 9.31 30.37 27.49
N ARG A 13 8.26 30.70 26.72
CA ARG A 13 6.90 30.61 27.23
C ARG A 13 6.59 29.13 27.37
N SER A 14 6.93 28.60 28.54
CA SER A 14 6.21 27.50 29.16
C SER A 14 4.73 27.90 29.18
N THR A 15 4.02 27.51 28.13
CA THR A 15 2.58 27.31 28.24
C THR A 15 2.46 25.91 28.81
N ALA A 16 2.48 25.84 30.15
CA ALA A 16 1.93 24.69 30.83
C ALA A 16 0.56 24.43 30.21
N LEU A 17 0.41 23.26 29.59
CA LEU A 17 -0.89 22.73 29.18
C LEU A 17 -1.84 22.92 30.37
N PRO A 18 -3.10 23.37 30.15
CA PRO A 18 -4.12 23.15 31.15
C PRO A 18 -4.08 21.65 31.46
N SER A 19 -3.90 21.28 32.73
CA SER A 19 -3.78 19.88 33.10
C SER A 19 -4.92 19.10 32.43
N THR A 20 -4.58 18.14 31.58
CA THR A 20 -5.54 17.21 30.96
C THR A 20 -6.12 16.21 31.98
N ARG A 21 -6.03 16.52 33.28
CA ARG A 21 -6.89 15.98 34.32
C ARG A 21 -8.28 16.65 34.28
N GLN A 22 -8.94 16.65 33.12
CA GLN A 22 -10.37 16.45 33.16
C GLN A 22 -10.57 14.95 33.04
N PRO A 23 -11.09 14.27 34.08
CA PRO A 23 -11.44 12.88 33.93
C PRO A 23 -12.44 12.83 32.79
N ILE A 24 -12.06 12.18 31.68
CA ILE A 24 -13.03 11.69 30.70
C ILE A 24 -14.00 10.89 31.57
N THR A 25 -15.17 11.49 31.73
CA THR A 25 -16.23 11.07 32.63
C THR A 25 -16.36 9.57 32.57
N ARG A 26 -16.36 8.93 33.76
CA ARG A 26 -16.80 7.55 33.98
C ARG A 26 -17.84 7.20 32.91
N ALA A 27 -17.56 6.14 32.17
CA ALA A 27 -18.45 5.52 31.19
C ALA A 27 -19.91 5.77 31.59
N ARG A 28 -20.50 6.81 31.01
CA ARG A 28 -21.94 6.83 30.85
C ARG A 28 -22.17 5.60 30.00
N ALA A 29 -22.93 4.63 30.52
CA ALA A 29 -23.37 3.50 29.72
C ALA A 29 -23.88 4.11 28.41
N LEU A 30 -23.17 3.87 27.30
CA LEU A 30 -23.62 4.26 25.97
C LEU A 30 -25.04 3.76 25.87
N ALA A 31 -25.99 4.68 25.72
CA ALA A 31 -27.39 4.32 25.65
C ALA A 31 -27.53 3.55 24.35
N SER A 32 -27.56 2.22 24.50
CA SER A 32 -27.56 1.18 23.49
C SER A 32 -28.06 1.65 22.13
N ALA A 33 -27.23 1.43 21.11
CA ALA A 33 -27.64 1.31 19.73
C ALA A 33 -28.84 0.36 19.61
N ALA A 34 -30.05 0.88 19.78
CA ALA A 34 -31.29 0.09 19.87
C ALA A 34 -31.54 -0.78 18.63
N TRP A 35 -30.84 -0.47 17.53
CA TRP A 35 -30.88 -1.20 16.27
C TRP A 35 -30.09 -2.53 16.29
N VAL A 36 -29.17 -2.74 17.24
CA VAL A 36 -28.34 -3.97 17.32
C VAL A 36 -29.08 -5.15 17.92
N GLY A 37 -30.12 -4.90 18.73
CA GLY A 37 -30.75 -5.94 19.57
C GLY A 37 -29.79 -6.46 20.66
N ASP A 38 -30.09 -7.62 21.24
CA ASP A 38 -29.35 -8.14 22.41
C ASP A 38 -28.00 -8.81 22.07
N ALA A 39 -27.88 -9.39 20.86
CA ALA A 39 -26.64 -10.05 20.42
C ALA A 39 -25.61 -9.01 19.95
N TYR A 40 -24.38 -9.07 20.47
CA TYR A 40 -23.28 -8.14 20.23
C TYR A 40 -23.48 -6.70 20.71
N ALA A 41 -24.49 -6.43 21.54
CA ALA A 41 -24.77 -5.09 22.05
C ALA A 41 -23.63 -4.50 22.89
N ALA A 42 -23.05 -5.33 23.77
CA ALA A 42 -21.95 -4.93 24.63
C ALA A 42 -20.67 -4.70 23.82
N GLU A 43 -20.42 -5.57 22.85
CA GLU A 43 -19.30 -5.54 21.94
C GLU A 43 -19.35 -4.28 21.08
N LEU A 44 -20.52 -3.94 20.52
CA LEU A 44 -20.64 -2.72 19.75
C LEU A 44 -20.47 -1.46 20.60
N ALA A 45 -21.09 -1.42 21.78
CA ALA A 45 -20.91 -0.27 22.67
C ALA A 45 -19.43 -0.06 23.04
N ALA A 46 -18.72 -1.15 23.36
CA ALA A 46 -17.29 -1.10 23.65
C ALA A 46 -16.47 -0.66 22.43
N ALA A 47 -16.74 -1.23 21.26
CA ALA A 47 -16.06 -0.91 20.01
C ALA A 47 -16.25 0.55 19.59
N VAL A 48 -17.49 1.05 19.57
CA VAL A 48 -17.80 2.44 19.22
C VAL A 48 -17.16 3.40 20.22
N GLY A 49 -17.26 3.12 21.52
CA GLY A 49 -16.64 3.95 22.55
C GLY A 49 -15.11 4.02 22.40
N ALA A 50 -14.47 2.87 22.15
CA ALA A 50 -13.03 2.77 21.94
C ALA A 50 -12.57 3.52 20.68
N VAL A 51 -13.25 3.30 19.55
CA VAL A 51 -12.94 3.96 18.27
C VAL A 51 -13.17 5.48 18.37
N ALA A 52 -14.24 5.93 19.01
CA ALA A 52 -14.51 7.36 19.18
C ALA A 52 -13.44 8.07 20.02
N GLU A 53 -13.00 7.46 21.13
CA GLU A 53 -11.89 7.96 21.95
C GLU A 53 -10.59 8.02 21.14
N ALA A 54 -10.26 6.93 20.44
CA ALA A 54 -9.07 6.84 19.60
C ALA A 54 -9.06 7.88 18.46
N CYS A 55 -10.21 8.11 17.81
CA CYS A 55 -10.36 9.13 16.78
C CYS A 55 -10.06 10.53 17.31
N GLY A 56 -10.45 10.83 18.56
CA GLY A 56 -10.10 12.08 19.24
C GLY A 56 -8.59 12.26 19.38
N VAL A 57 -7.88 11.21 19.82
CA VAL A 57 -6.42 11.19 19.94
C VAL A 57 -5.75 11.37 18.59
N ALA A 58 -6.14 10.57 17.58
CA ALA A 58 -5.58 10.64 16.24
C ALA A 58 -5.76 12.03 15.61
N LYS A 59 -6.96 12.61 15.71
CA LYS A 59 -7.26 13.93 15.16
C LYS A 59 -6.44 15.04 15.83
N ALA A 60 -6.23 14.95 17.14
CA ALA A 60 -5.36 15.89 17.85
C ALA A 60 -3.90 15.78 17.38
N LEU A 61 -3.41 14.56 17.15
CA LEU A 61 -2.07 14.32 16.63
C LEU A 61 -1.91 14.79 15.18
N GLN A 62 -2.92 14.58 14.32
CA GLN A 62 -2.89 15.07 12.94
C GLN A 62 -2.77 16.60 12.90
N ARG A 63 -3.57 17.30 13.73
CA ARG A 63 -3.52 18.76 13.86
C ARG A 63 -2.19 19.29 14.41
N ARG A 64 -1.53 18.50 15.27
CA ARG A 64 -0.20 18.85 15.77
C ARG A 64 0.85 18.80 14.67
N GLY A 65 0.63 18.00 13.62
CA GLY A 65 1.63 17.69 12.61
C GLY A 65 2.70 16.78 13.20
N VAL A 66 2.62 15.48 12.92
CA VAL A 66 3.56 14.49 13.44
C VAL A 66 4.33 13.86 12.29
N ASP A 67 5.59 13.54 12.55
CA ASP A 67 6.43 12.86 11.56
C ASP A 67 6.11 11.37 11.50
N GLY A 68 6.35 10.78 10.33
CA GLY A 68 6.24 9.34 10.09
C GLY A 68 7.61 8.66 10.13
N PHE A 69 7.62 7.46 10.67
CA PHE A 69 8.70 6.50 10.56
C PHE A 69 8.40 5.57 9.39
N SER A 70 9.42 5.07 8.69
CA SER A 70 9.21 4.09 7.62
C SER A 70 9.34 2.68 8.17
N LYS A 71 8.27 1.89 8.07
CA LYS A 71 8.30 0.45 8.34
C LYS A 71 9.21 -0.26 7.32
N SER A 72 9.49 -1.52 7.58
CA SER A 72 10.35 -2.37 6.75
C SER A 72 9.86 -2.55 5.31
N ASP A 73 8.57 -2.40 5.06
CA ASP A 73 7.93 -2.45 3.73
C ASP A 73 7.75 -1.06 3.08
N ALA A 74 8.40 -0.02 3.61
CA ALA A 74 8.28 1.38 3.19
C ALA A 74 6.93 2.05 3.49
N SER A 75 6.00 1.37 4.14
CA SER A 75 4.79 2.02 4.62
C SER A 75 5.13 2.96 5.79
N PRO A 76 4.45 4.11 5.92
CA PRO A 76 4.66 5.00 7.05
C PRO A 76 3.94 4.45 8.30
N VAL A 77 4.53 4.71 9.47
CA VAL A 77 3.89 4.59 10.80
C VAL A 77 4.13 5.87 11.57
N THR A 78 3.17 6.31 12.35
CA THR A 78 3.32 7.50 13.20
C THR A 78 3.08 7.14 14.67
N ILE A 79 3.32 8.10 15.55
CA ILE A 79 2.91 7.99 16.95
C ILE A 79 1.39 7.87 17.12
N ALA A 80 0.59 8.27 16.12
CA ALA A 80 -0.87 8.12 16.17
C ALA A 80 -1.29 6.65 16.03
N ASP A 81 -0.64 5.89 15.15
CA ASP A 81 -0.90 4.46 14.94
C ASP A 81 -0.68 3.68 16.26
N LEU A 82 0.43 3.98 16.96
CA LEU A 82 0.75 3.39 18.27
C LEU A 82 -0.25 3.80 19.37
N ALA A 83 -0.57 5.09 19.46
CA ALA A 83 -1.48 5.61 20.49
C ALA A 83 -2.91 5.10 20.30
N VAL A 84 -3.42 5.08 19.06
CA VAL A 84 -4.75 4.55 18.75
C VAL A 84 -4.82 3.06 19.04
N GLN A 85 -3.83 2.27 18.59
CA GLN A 85 -3.79 0.84 18.86
C GLN A 85 -3.83 0.54 20.36
N ALA A 86 -3.04 1.28 21.16
CA ALA A 86 -3.04 1.13 22.62
C ALA A 86 -4.40 1.46 23.25
N VAL A 87 -5.03 2.58 22.85
CA VAL A 87 -6.34 3.01 23.38
C VAL A 87 -7.42 1.97 23.09
N VAL A 88 -7.51 1.51 21.84
CA VAL A 88 -8.55 0.57 21.41
C VAL A 88 -8.36 -0.79 22.10
N ILE A 89 -7.15 -1.35 22.04
CA ILE A 89 -6.88 -2.67 22.63
C ILE A 89 -7.06 -2.65 24.14
N ARG A 90 -6.67 -1.57 24.83
CA ARG A 90 -6.91 -1.43 26.28
C ARG A 90 -8.39 -1.47 26.63
N ARG A 91 -9.20 -0.64 25.96
CA ARG A 91 -10.65 -0.57 26.22
C ARG A 91 -11.33 -1.91 25.98
N LEU A 92 -11.00 -2.57 24.88
CA LEU A 92 -11.58 -3.86 24.53
C LEU A 92 -11.08 -4.98 25.44
N HIS A 93 -9.81 -4.98 25.82
CA HIS A 93 -9.27 -5.98 26.74
C HIS A 93 -9.87 -5.85 28.14
N ASP A 94 -10.06 -4.61 28.64
CA ASP A 94 -10.72 -4.36 29.92
C ASP A 94 -12.18 -4.88 29.92
N ALA A 95 -12.89 -4.73 28.79
CA ALA A 95 -14.26 -5.22 28.62
C ALA A 95 -14.33 -6.74 28.37
N PHE A 96 -13.38 -7.28 27.61
CA PHE A 96 -13.35 -8.67 27.14
C PHE A 96 -11.94 -9.29 27.27
N PRO A 97 -11.49 -9.64 28.50
CA PRO A 97 -10.13 -10.13 28.72
C PRO A 97 -9.79 -11.45 28.01
N GLY A 98 -10.82 -12.21 27.62
CA GLY A 98 -10.69 -13.49 26.92
C GLY A 98 -10.44 -13.38 25.41
N ASP A 99 -10.75 -12.24 24.80
CA ASP A 99 -10.68 -12.07 23.35
C ASP A 99 -9.23 -11.94 22.86
N ALA A 100 -9.01 -12.33 21.60
CA ALA A 100 -7.74 -12.13 20.91
C ALA A 100 -7.73 -10.83 20.10
N PHE A 101 -6.55 -10.40 19.68
CA PHE A 101 -6.35 -9.21 18.87
C PHE A 101 -5.42 -9.53 17.69
N ILE A 102 -5.73 -8.97 16.53
CA ILE A 102 -4.86 -8.84 15.37
C ILE A 102 -4.81 -7.36 15.04
N ALA A 103 -3.64 -6.74 15.12
CA ALA A 103 -3.47 -5.33 14.81
C ALA A 103 -2.16 -5.03 14.09
N GLU A 104 -2.15 -3.92 13.34
CA GLU A 104 -1.07 -3.59 12.41
C GLU A 104 0.26 -3.25 13.08
N GLU A 105 0.28 -2.63 14.26
CA GLU A 105 1.53 -2.09 14.82
C GLU A 105 2.22 -2.99 15.83
N SER A 106 3.51 -2.74 16.04
CA SER A 106 4.29 -3.34 17.13
C SER A 106 5.18 -2.30 17.80
N ALA A 107 5.04 -2.16 19.11
CA ALA A 107 5.89 -1.30 19.92
C ALA A 107 7.30 -1.90 20.03
N THR A 108 7.41 -3.23 20.08
CA THR A 108 8.70 -3.92 20.02
C THR A 108 9.43 -3.63 18.70
N ALA A 109 8.73 -3.67 17.56
CA ALA A 109 9.32 -3.28 16.28
C ALA A 109 9.71 -1.79 16.27
N MET A 110 8.93 -0.94 16.92
CA MET A 110 9.20 0.50 17.01
C MET A 110 10.54 0.82 17.71
N LEU A 111 10.90 0.07 18.75
CA LEU A 111 12.15 0.25 19.47
C LEU A 111 13.40 0.02 18.62
N ALA A 112 13.27 -0.64 17.46
CA ALA A 112 14.37 -0.87 16.54
C ALA A 112 14.73 0.35 15.68
N PHE A 113 13.88 1.38 15.64
CA PHE A 113 14.14 2.61 14.88
C PHE A 113 14.92 3.63 15.72
N GLU A 114 15.77 4.42 15.06
CA GLU A 114 16.34 5.61 15.66
C GLU A 114 15.21 6.58 16.05
N GLY A 115 15.21 7.04 17.30
CA GLY A 115 14.11 7.84 17.86
C GLY A 115 12.87 7.03 18.30
N GLY A 116 12.83 5.72 18.10
CA GLY A 116 11.67 4.87 18.42
C GLY A 116 11.24 4.91 19.89
N ARG A 117 12.18 5.03 20.83
CA ARG A 117 11.87 5.19 22.26
C ARG A 117 11.16 6.51 22.57
N ALA A 118 11.64 7.61 21.98
CA ALA A 118 11.00 8.92 22.13
C ALA A 118 9.60 8.92 21.50
N ALA A 119 9.44 8.23 20.37
CA ALA A 119 8.14 8.06 19.73
C ALA A 119 7.13 7.30 20.62
N LEU A 120 7.59 6.27 21.35
CA LEU A 120 6.75 5.56 22.32
C LEU A 120 6.40 6.43 23.54
N GLU A 121 7.33 7.27 24.00
CA GLU A 121 7.09 8.25 25.05
C GLU A 121 6.03 9.28 24.60
N ASP A 122 6.20 9.85 23.41
CA ASP A 122 5.26 10.81 22.83
C ASP A 122 3.87 10.22 22.57
N ALA A 123 3.80 8.97 22.10
CA ALA A 123 2.55 8.26 21.91
C ALA A 123 1.85 8.00 23.25
N ALA A 124 2.60 7.59 24.27
CA ALA A 124 2.07 7.30 25.60
C ALA A 124 1.52 8.57 26.26
N ASP A 125 2.24 9.67 26.14
CA ASP A 125 1.79 10.98 26.59
C ASP A 125 0.52 11.45 25.86
N ALA A 126 0.44 11.23 24.55
CA ALA A 126 -0.71 11.62 23.73
C ALA A 126 -2.00 10.88 24.12
N CYS A 127 -1.91 9.62 24.54
CA CYS A 127 -3.06 8.84 25.00
C CYS A 127 -3.19 8.76 26.53
N GLY A 128 -2.34 9.45 27.29
CA GLY A 128 -2.36 9.47 28.76
C GLY A 128 -2.05 8.11 29.41
N LEU A 129 -1.22 7.29 28.79
CA LEU A 129 -0.75 6.00 29.31
C LEU A 129 0.71 6.10 29.76
N SER A 130 1.15 5.13 30.56
CA SER A 130 2.59 4.93 30.75
C SER A 130 3.17 4.23 29.52
N VAL A 131 4.45 4.45 29.22
CA VAL A 131 5.14 3.74 28.13
C VAL A 131 5.01 2.23 28.27
N ALA A 132 5.13 1.70 29.49
CA ALA A 132 4.95 0.27 29.76
C ALA A 132 3.54 -0.22 29.40
N SER A 133 2.51 0.54 29.77
CA SER A 133 1.12 0.21 29.43
C SER A 133 0.87 0.33 27.93
N LEU A 134 1.39 1.36 27.27
CA LEU A 134 1.29 1.51 25.81
C LEU A 134 1.95 0.32 25.10
N THR A 135 3.19 -0.02 25.42
CA THR A 135 3.91 -1.14 24.80
C THR A 135 3.16 -2.45 24.97
N GLU A 136 2.68 -2.74 26.19
CA GLU A 136 1.90 -3.95 26.48
C GLU A 136 0.67 -4.07 25.56
N HIS A 137 -0.09 -2.98 25.41
CA HIS A 137 -1.35 -2.99 24.66
C HIS A 137 -1.12 -2.98 23.16
N VAL A 138 -0.10 -2.28 22.66
CA VAL A 138 0.28 -2.35 21.25
C VAL A 138 0.70 -3.77 20.88
N ASP A 139 1.63 -4.38 21.62
CA ASP A 139 2.16 -5.70 21.27
C ASP A 139 1.14 -6.83 21.53
N ARG A 140 0.09 -6.60 22.32
CA ARG A 140 -1.05 -7.54 22.45
C ARG A 140 -1.77 -7.77 21.11
N GLY A 141 -1.68 -6.83 20.16
CA GLY A 141 -2.17 -6.99 18.78
C GLY A 141 -1.38 -7.97 17.91
N ARG A 142 -0.20 -8.41 18.35
CA ARG A 142 0.68 -9.36 17.65
C ARG A 142 0.65 -10.77 18.21
N ALA A 143 -0.22 -11.04 19.18
CA ALA A 143 -0.32 -12.33 19.85
C ALA A 143 -1.61 -13.08 19.46
N PRO A 144 -1.69 -13.66 18.24
CA PRO A 144 -2.85 -14.45 17.86
C PRO A 144 -2.95 -15.66 18.80
N ARG A 145 -4.00 -15.70 19.61
CA ARG A 145 -4.33 -16.88 20.42
C ARG A 145 -4.96 -17.91 19.48
N ALA A 146 -4.17 -18.89 19.05
CA ALA A 146 -4.69 -20.05 18.33
C ALA A 146 -5.86 -20.66 19.11
N GLY A 147 -7.02 -20.79 18.46
CA GLY A 147 -8.24 -21.32 19.09
C GLY A 147 -9.08 -20.33 19.91
N ALA A 148 -8.79 -19.04 19.88
CA ALA A 148 -9.71 -18.04 20.44
C ALA A 148 -11.03 -18.00 19.65
N ALA A 149 -12.16 -18.08 20.34
CA ALA A 149 -13.47 -17.97 19.70
C ALA A 149 -13.67 -16.60 19.03
N ARG A 150 -13.24 -15.52 19.72
CA ARG A 150 -13.38 -14.14 19.27
C ARG A 150 -12.04 -13.46 19.06
N THR A 151 -11.90 -12.78 17.93
CA THR A 151 -10.73 -11.96 17.60
C THR A 151 -11.17 -10.59 17.13
N TRP A 152 -10.64 -9.55 17.75
CA TRP A 152 -10.73 -8.18 17.25
C TRP A 152 -9.63 -7.93 16.21
N VAL A 153 -10.00 -7.40 15.05
CA VAL A 153 -9.09 -7.01 13.98
C VAL A 153 -9.08 -5.50 13.89
N LEU A 154 -7.89 -4.89 14.00
CA LEU A 154 -7.72 -3.45 14.09
C LEU A 154 -6.68 -2.93 13.10
N ASP A 155 -7.09 -1.97 12.28
CA ASP A 155 -6.20 -1.01 11.66
C ASP A 155 -6.32 0.32 12.44
N PRO A 156 -5.28 0.73 13.19
CA PRO A 156 -5.37 1.91 14.04
C PRO A 156 -5.47 3.22 13.25
N VAL A 157 -4.76 3.33 12.13
CA VAL A 157 -4.76 4.52 11.26
C VAL A 157 -4.65 4.06 9.81
N ASP A 158 -5.76 3.54 9.29
CA ASP A 158 -5.86 3.18 7.90
C ASP A 158 -5.73 4.44 7.05
N GLY A 159 -4.82 4.39 6.08
CA GLY A 159 -4.45 5.54 5.27
C GLY A 159 -3.47 6.50 5.97
N THR A 160 -2.44 5.98 6.65
CA THR A 160 -1.36 6.77 7.28
C THR A 160 -0.74 7.84 6.34
N LYS A 161 -0.66 7.58 5.03
CA LYS A 161 -0.26 8.60 4.02
C LYS A 161 -1.26 9.74 3.90
N GLY A 162 -2.56 9.46 3.98
CA GLY A 162 -3.60 10.47 4.05
C GLY A 162 -3.55 11.25 5.36
N PHE A 163 -3.35 10.54 6.48
CA PHE A 163 -3.15 11.14 7.80
C PHE A 163 -2.02 12.19 7.79
N LEU A 164 -0.81 11.83 7.33
CA LEU A 164 0.36 12.72 7.27
C LEU A 164 0.16 13.96 6.38
N ARG A 165 -0.74 13.89 5.39
CA ARG A 165 -1.06 15.01 4.49
C ARG A 165 -2.18 15.92 4.99
N GLY A 166 -2.77 15.63 6.15
CA GLY A 166 -3.98 16.32 6.62
C GLY A 166 -5.25 15.91 5.86
N ALA A 167 -5.23 14.78 5.14
CA ALA A 167 -6.35 14.27 4.36
C ALA A 167 -7.17 13.22 5.16
N GLN A 168 -7.96 12.42 4.45
CA GLN A 168 -8.78 11.36 5.07
C GLN A 168 -7.91 10.24 5.66
N PHE A 169 -8.37 9.69 6.78
CA PHE A 169 -7.86 8.46 7.40
C PHE A 169 -8.99 7.82 8.21
N CYS A 170 -8.83 6.56 8.59
CA CYS A 170 -9.84 5.82 9.33
C CYS A 170 -9.22 5.01 10.48
N CYS A 171 -9.89 4.93 11.62
CA CYS A 171 -9.65 3.85 12.59
C CYS A 171 -10.65 2.74 12.29
N ALA A 172 -10.17 1.58 11.84
CA ALA A 172 -11.03 0.48 11.39
C ALA A 172 -10.94 -0.71 12.34
N LEU A 173 -12.07 -1.11 12.90
CA LEU A 173 -12.16 -2.17 13.89
C LEU A 173 -13.25 -3.17 13.50
N ALA A 174 -12.93 -4.46 13.54
CA ALA A 174 -13.89 -5.53 13.33
C ALA A 174 -13.82 -6.58 14.44
N LEU A 175 -14.95 -7.24 14.69
CA LEU A 175 -15.01 -8.46 15.49
C LEU A 175 -15.22 -9.65 14.56
N VAL A 176 -14.28 -10.58 14.59
CA VAL A 176 -14.39 -11.89 13.95
C VAL A 176 -14.80 -12.91 15.02
N ASP A 177 -15.91 -13.58 14.79
CA ASP A 177 -16.51 -14.54 15.73
C ASP A 177 -17.04 -15.77 14.97
N GLY A 178 -17.15 -16.89 15.68
CA GLY A 178 -17.52 -18.20 15.16
C GLY A 178 -16.44 -19.26 15.38
N VAL A 179 -16.69 -20.47 14.88
CA VAL A 179 -15.77 -21.61 15.02
C VAL A 179 -14.75 -21.57 13.88
N PRO A 180 -13.43 -21.51 14.16
CA PRO A 180 -12.40 -21.48 13.12
C PRO A 180 -12.56 -22.62 12.12
N GLY A 181 -12.59 -22.30 10.82
CA GLY A 181 -12.80 -23.28 9.75
C GLY A 181 -14.23 -23.85 9.61
N GLU A 182 -15.18 -23.48 10.48
CA GLU A 182 -16.58 -23.97 10.47
C GLU A 182 -17.61 -22.81 10.48
N GLY A 183 -17.23 -21.63 9.96
CA GLY A 183 -18.14 -20.47 9.83
C GLY A 183 -17.73 -19.23 10.64
N ARG A 184 -16.46 -19.11 11.00
CA ARG A 184 -15.86 -17.92 11.59
C ARG A 184 -15.71 -16.81 10.55
N ASP A 185 -16.24 -15.64 10.85
CA ASP A 185 -16.26 -14.51 9.91
C ASP A 185 -16.51 -13.18 10.68
N ALA A 186 -16.37 -12.05 10.00
CA ALA A 186 -16.63 -10.73 10.57
C ALA A 186 -18.13 -10.56 10.89
N THR A 187 -18.43 -10.34 12.16
CA THR A 187 -19.80 -10.19 12.69
C THR A 187 -20.15 -8.75 13.02
N LEU A 188 -19.15 -7.91 13.28
CA LEU A 188 -19.30 -6.50 13.63
C LEU A 188 -18.15 -5.70 13.02
N GLY A 189 -18.46 -4.50 12.51
CA GLY A 189 -17.49 -3.57 11.94
C GLY A 189 -17.75 -2.14 12.38
N VAL A 190 -16.71 -1.41 12.73
CA VAL A 190 -16.73 0.00 13.13
C VAL A 190 -15.64 0.75 12.38
N LEU A 191 -16.02 1.82 11.68
CA LEU A 191 -15.14 2.74 10.98
C LEU A 191 -15.26 4.12 11.63
N GLY A 192 -14.21 4.56 12.31
CA GLY A 192 -14.09 5.93 12.78
C GLY A 192 -13.41 6.78 11.71
N CYS A 193 -14.11 7.75 11.15
CA CYS A 193 -13.61 8.62 10.08
C CYS A 193 -13.58 10.08 10.57
N PRO A 194 -12.47 10.54 11.18
CA PRO A 194 -12.42 11.83 11.85
C PRO A 194 -12.56 13.03 10.91
N ASN A 195 -12.22 12.85 9.63
CA ASN A 195 -12.19 13.91 8.63
C ASN A 195 -13.34 13.85 7.62
N LEU A 196 -14.32 12.97 7.82
CA LEU A 196 -15.60 13.03 7.10
C LEU A 196 -16.58 13.98 7.79
N ALA A 197 -17.57 14.48 7.04
CA ALA A 197 -18.68 15.21 7.62
C ALA A 197 -19.52 14.29 8.54
N ALA A 198 -20.20 14.89 9.53
CA ALA A 198 -21.11 14.15 10.42
C ALA A 198 -22.29 13.47 9.67
N THR A 199 -22.54 13.88 8.42
CA THR A 199 -23.52 13.27 7.50
C THR A 199 -22.98 12.03 6.78
N CYS A 200 -21.75 11.57 7.09
CA CYS A 200 -21.07 10.49 6.40
C CYS A 200 -20.87 10.79 4.89
N GLU A 201 -20.38 11.99 4.62
CA GLU A 201 -20.09 12.54 3.29
C GLU A 201 -18.71 13.22 3.31
N LEU A 202 -18.17 13.50 2.12
CA LEU A 202 -16.98 14.35 2.04
C LEU A 202 -17.31 15.77 2.55
N PRO A 203 -16.44 16.37 3.38
CA PRO A 203 -16.66 17.73 3.84
C PRO A 203 -16.51 18.73 2.70
N ALA A 204 -17.30 19.81 2.73
CA ALA A 204 -17.22 20.89 1.75
C ALA A 204 -15.98 21.80 1.95
N GLY A 205 -15.31 21.73 3.11
CA GLY A 205 -14.14 22.53 3.46
C GLY A 205 -12.95 21.66 3.82
N ASP A 206 -12.02 22.22 4.60
CA ASP A 206 -10.83 21.49 5.06
C ASP A 206 -11.25 20.19 5.81
N PRO A 207 -10.79 19.01 5.36
CA PRO A 207 -11.05 17.75 6.03
C PRO A 207 -10.74 17.74 7.53
N MET A 208 -9.71 18.45 7.97
CA MET A 208 -9.28 18.49 9.37
C MET A 208 -10.25 19.25 10.28
N ASP A 209 -11.12 20.09 9.69
CA ASP A 209 -12.15 20.85 10.38
C ASP A 209 -13.51 20.13 10.45
N ALA A 210 -13.65 19.02 9.73
CA ALA A 210 -14.89 18.25 9.73
C ALA A 210 -15.28 17.79 11.15
N ALA A 211 -16.57 17.54 11.40
CA ALA A 211 -17.01 17.05 12.70
C ALA A 211 -16.59 15.57 12.96
N GLY A 212 -16.36 14.82 11.89
CA GLY A 212 -16.06 13.39 11.95
C GLY A 212 -17.30 12.54 12.22
N VAL A 213 -17.23 11.28 11.80
CA VAL A 213 -18.33 10.31 11.91
C VAL A 213 -17.81 8.94 12.35
N VAL A 214 -18.61 8.19 13.08
CA VAL A 214 -18.43 6.76 13.28
C VAL A 214 -19.51 6.02 12.48
N VAL A 215 -19.10 5.04 11.70
CA VAL A 215 -19.99 4.10 10.99
C VAL A 215 -19.86 2.75 11.65
N ALA A 216 -20.97 2.12 11.99
CA ALA A 216 -21.03 0.84 12.66
C ALA A 216 -22.03 -0.10 12.00
N ALA A 217 -21.71 -1.38 11.97
CA ALA A 217 -22.58 -2.42 11.46
C ALA A 217 -22.42 -3.70 12.26
N ALA A 218 -23.51 -4.46 12.38
CA ALA A 218 -23.51 -5.80 12.94
C ALA A 218 -24.35 -6.71 12.05
N ARG A 219 -23.93 -7.97 11.92
CA ARG A 219 -24.55 -8.95 11.02
C ARG A 219 -26.07 -9.04 11.22
N GLY A 220 -26.83 -8.81 10.16
CA GLY A 220 -28.29 -8.82 10.14
C GLY A 220 -28.96 -7.64 10.85
N ARG A 221 -28.21 -6.59 11.24
CA ARG A 221 -28.71 -5.42 11.97
C ARG A 221 -28.63 -4.13 11.16
N GLY A 222 -28.00 -4.17 10.00
CA GLY A 222 -27.81 -3.02 9.14
C GLY A 222 -26.65 -2.13 9.56
N ALA A 223 -26.19 -1.29 8.63
CA ALA A 223 -25.18 -0.28 8.88
C ALA A 223 -25.81 1.05 9.33
N HIS A 224 -25.17 1.72 10.29
CA HIS A 224 -25.59 2.99 10.85
C HIS A 224 -24.40 3.91 11.06
N PHE A 225 -24.61 5.22 11.09
CA PHE A 225 -23.59 6.20 11.39
C PHE A 225 -24.06 7.24 12.41
N ALA A 226 -23.12 7.80 13.17
CA ALA A 226 -23.36 8.85 14.14
C ALA A 226 -22.18 9.85 14.15
N PRO A 227 -22.40 11.14 14.49
CA PRO A 227 -21.30 12.09 14.67
C PRO A 227 -20.33 11.60 15.75
N LEU A 228 -19.01 11.76 15.56
CA LEU A 228 -18.02 11.33 16.57
C LEU A 228 -18.22 12.02 17.93
N ALA A 229 -18.73 13.24 17.94
CA ALA A 229 -19.02 14.00 19.15
C ALA A 229 -20.31 13.57 19.87
N ASP A 230 -21.19 12.81 19.21
CA ASP A 230 -22.50 12.39 19.72
C ASP A 230 -22.88 11.01 19.19
N VAL A 231 -22.20 9.99 19.72
CA VAL A 231 -22.36 8.58 19.33
C VAL A 231 -23.66 7.93 19.84
N ASP A 232 -24.56 8.71 20.44
CA ASP A 232 -25.91 8.27 20.82
C ASP A 232 -26.93 8.55 19.70
N ARG A 233 -26.58 9.37 18.69
CA ARG A 233 -27.50 9.79 17.61
C ARG A 233 -27.23 9.06 16.29
N TRP A 234 -27.81 7.87 16.15
CA TRP A 234 -27.64 7.02 14.98
C TRP A 234 -28.59 7.33 13.82
N THR A 235 -28.05 7.33 12.61
CA THR A 235 -28.78 7.35 11.33
C THR A 235 -28.46 6.09 10.56
N ARG A 236 -29.45 5.47 9.91
CA ARG A 236 -29.23 4.26 9.11
C ARG A 236 -28.52 4.62 7.81
N ALA A 237 -27.37 3.99 7.56
CA ALA A 237 -26.68 4.05 6.27
C ALA A 237 -27.41 3.15 5.27
N ARG A 238 -27.48 3.58 4.01
CA ARG A 238 -28.05 2.80 2.92
C ARG A 238 -27.21 3.00 1.68
N SER A 239 -26.77 1.91 1.08
CA SER A 239 -26.18 1.96 -0.25
C SER A 239 -27.23 2.45 -1.26
N SER A 240 -26.77 3.06 -2.35
CA SER A 240 -27.68 3.72 -3.31
C SER A 240 -28.51 2.72 -4.12
N GLY A 241 -27.90 1.59 -4.52
CA GLY A 241 -28.50 0.61 -5.42
C GLY A 241 -28.82 1.16 -6.82
N ASN A 242 -28.30 2.34 -7.16
CA ASN A 242 -28.52 2.98 -8.45
C ASN A 242 -27.75 2.27 -9.57
N ALA A 243 -28.22 2.37 -10.81
CA ALA A 243 -27.46 1.93 -11.97
C ALA A 243 -26.15 2.72 -12.11
N PHE A 244 -25.09 2.04 -12.58
CA PHE A 244 -23.75 2.64 -12.74
C PHE A 244 -23.74 3.94 -13.55
N ALA A 245 -24.61 4.08 -14.57
CA ALA A 245 -24.70 5.28 -15.39
C ALA A 245 -24.94 6.59 -14.61
N ALA A 246 -25.69 6.50 -13.51
CA ALA A 246 -25.97 7.63 -12.61
C ALA A 246 -24.98 7.71 -11.44
N GLY A 247 -24.08 6.74 -11.35
CA GLY A 247 -23.23 6.51 -10.21
C GLY A 247 -21.84 7.12 -10.33
N ARG A 248 -20.98 6.78 -9.37
CA ARG A 248 -19.56 7.11 -9.36
C ARG A 248 -18.70 5.97 -8.85
N LEU A 249 -17.44 5.99 -9.28
CA LEU A 249 -16.36 5.22 -8.71
C LEU A 249 -15.87 5.89 -7.41
N VAL A 250 -15.51 5.09 -6.41
CA VAL A 250 -14.67 5.50 -5.29
C VAL A 250 -13.39 4.67 -5.30
N GLU A 251 -12.22 5.30 -5.19
CA GLU A 251 -10.92 4.62 -5.26
C GLU A 251 -9.86 5.33 -4.40
N GLY A 252 -8.69 4.70 -4.24
CA GLY A 252 -7.58 5.27 -3.49
C GLY A 252 -6.95 6.50 -4.15
N VAL A 253 -6.18 7.28 -3.39
CA VAL A 253 -5.36 8.36 -3.95
C VAL A 253 -4.01 7.83 -4.46
N ALA A 254 -3.44 6.84 -3.78
CA ALA A 254 -2.10 6.35 -4.08
C ALA A 254 -2.07 5.35 -5.25
N LEU A 255 -1.43 5.75 -6.35
CA LEU A 255 -1.17 4.91 -7.54
C LEU A 255 -0.38 3.62 -7.22
N SER A 256 0.36 3.61 -6.10
CA SER A 256 1.08 2.42 -5.64
C SER A 256 0.18 1.35 -5.02
N HIS A 257 -1.10 1.64 -4.77
CA HIS A 257 -2.03 0.74 -4.07
C HIS A 257 -3.14 0.19 -4.98
N SER A 258 -3.31 0.73 -6.19
CA SER A 258 -4.33 0.27 -7.15
C SER A 258 -3.99 0.72 -8.56
N ASP A 259 -4.39 -0.07 -9.57
CA ASP A 259 -4.33 0.32 -10.98
C ASP A 259 -5.52 1.24 -11.31
N HIS A 260 -5.25 2.54 -11.36
CA HIS A 260 -6.27 3.56 -11.62
C HIS A 260 -6.68 3.59 -13.09
N ASP A 261 -5.80 3.20 -14.02
CA ASP A 261 -6.13 3.20 -15.45
C ASP A 261 -7.11 2.07 -15.76
N ALA A 262 -6.90 0.89 -15.18
CA ALA A 262 -7.85 -0.21 -15.26
C ALA A 262 -9.17 0.12 -14.55
N SER A 263 -9.12 0.77 -13.40
CA SER A 263 -10.33 1.22 -12.69
C SER A 263 -11.13 2.23 -13.52
N ALA A 264 -10.46 3.18 -14.19
CA ALA A 264 -11.10 4.15 -15.07
C ALA A 264 -11.72 3.50 -16.32
N ARG A 265 -11.02 2.55 -16.95
CA ARG A 265 -11.57 1.77 -18.07
C ARG A 265 -12.81 0.97 -17.66
N ALA A 266 -12.77 0.29 -16.51
CA ALA A 266 -13.92 -0.46 -15.99
C ALA A 266 -15.10 0.46 -15.69
N ALA A 267 -14.86 1.61 -15.06
CA ALA A 267 -15.90 2.60 -14.80
C ALA A 267 -16.54 3.12 -16.11
N ALA A 268 -15.73 3.39 -17.13
CA ALA A 268 -16.21 3.81 -18.45
C ALA A 268 -17.06 2.73 -19.14
N ASP A 269 -16.65 1.46 -19.09
CA ASP A 269 -17.40 0.32 -19.65
C ASP A 269 -18.78 0.16 -18.98
N LEU A 270 -18.86 0.40 -17.67
CA LEU A 270 -20.10 0.40 -16.90
C LEU A 270 -20.97 1.65 -17.12
N GLY A 271 -20.50 2.61 -17.92
CA GLY A 271 -21.18 3.88 -18.21
C GLY A 271 -21.12 4.89 -17.07
N ILE A 272 -20.25 4.70 -16.07
CA ILE A 272 -20.06 5.66 -14.97
C ILE A 272 -19.53 6.97 -15.55
N SER A 273 -20.30 8.04 -15.42
CA SER A 273 -19.99 9.35 -16.01
C SER A 273 -19.59 10.41 -14.99
N ARG A 274 -19.90 10.19 -13.70
CA ARG A 274 -19.55 11.15 -12.65
C ARG A 274 -18.07 10.98 -12.25
N PRO A 275 -17.37 12.09 -11.92
CA PRO A 275 -15.99 12.02 -11.47
C PRO A 275 -15.81 11.10 -10.25
N PRO A 276 -14.69 10.35 -10.17
CA PRO A 276 -14.43 9.44 -9.07
C PRO A 276 -14.20 10.20 -7.75
N LEU A 277 -14.59 9.58 -6.63
CA LEU A 277 -14.17 10.02 -5.30
C LEU A 277 -12.84 9.37 -4.96
N ARG A 278 -11.79 10.18 -4.83
CA ARG A 278 -10.45 9.71 -4.47
C ARG A 278 -10.12 10.07 -3.04
N LEU A 279 -9.98 9.06 -2.20
CA LEU A 279 -9.63 9.23 -0.79
C LEU A 279 -8.86 8.02 -0.25
N ASP A 280 -7.99 8.28 0.72
CA ASP A 280 -7.29 7.24 1.47
C ASP A 280 -8.25 6.53 2.42
N SER A 281 -7.85 5.36 2.93
CA SER A 281 -8.54 4.58 3.97
C SER A 281 -9.89 3.95 3.63
N GLN A 282 -10.41 3.15 4.56
CA GLN A 282 -11.73 2.54 4.58
C GLN A 282 -12.86 3.56 4.74
N ALA A 283 -12.57 4.86 4.84
CA ALA A 283 -13.56 5.92 4.61
C ALA A 283 -14.27 5.75 3.24
N LYS A 284 -13.63 5.12 2.25
CA LYS A 284 -14.26 4.70 0.99
C LYS A 284 -15.47 3.78 1.21
N ALA A 285 -15.35 2.80 2.11
CA ALA A 285 -16.42 1.88 2.45
C ALA A 285 -17.59 2.61 3.12
N ALA A 286 -17.30 3.58 3.99
CA ALA A 286 -18.33 4.45 4.59
C ALA A 286 -19.11 5.25 3.52
N LEU A 287 -18.42 5.81 2.52
CA LEU A 287 -19.07 6.53 1.42
C LEU A 287 -19.93 5.61 0.55
N LEU A 288 -19.44 4.42 0.19
CA LEU A 288 -20.21 3.41 -0.55
C LEU A 288 -21.46 2.96 0.23
N ALA A 289 -21.28 2.66 1.52
CA ALA A 289 -22.34 2.22 2.43
C ALA A 289 -23.40 3.31 2.67
N ASN A 290 -23.05 4.59 2.52
CA ASN A 290 -23.98 5.71 2.65
C ASN A 290 -24.46 6.26 1.28
N GLY A 291 -24.32 5.45 0.21
CA GLY A 291 -24.92 5.75 -1.10
C GLY A 291 -24.26 6.89 -1.86
N GLN A 292 -23.00 7.21 -1.55
CA GLN A 292 -22.24 8.26 -2.24
C GLN A 292 -21.53 7.72 -3.48
N ALA A 293 -21.40 6.40 -3.64
CA ALA A 293 -20.77 5.75 -4.78
C ALA A 293 -21.48 4.43 -5.12
N GLU A 294 -21.16 3.88 -6.29
CA GLU A 294 -21.76 2.68 -6.85
C GLU A 294 -20.73 1.57 -7.06
N LEU A 295 -19.47 1.95 -7.26
CA LEU A 295 -18.34 1.05 -7.48
C LEU A 295 -17.17 1.48 -6.59
N PHE A 296 -16.57 0.52 -5.90
CA PHE A 296 -15.27 0.64 -5.23
C PHE A 296 -14.32 -0.39 -5.84
N THR A 297 -13.15 0.07 -6.29
CA THR A 297 -12.09 -0.81 -6.79
C THR A 297 -10.80 -0.67 -5.99
N ARG A 298 -10.16 -1.80 -5.74
CA ARG A 298 -8.78 -1.90 -5.29
C ARG A 298 -8.10 -3.03 -6.07
N LEU A 299 -7.49 -2.66 -7.18
CA LEU A 299 -6.91 -3.60 -8.12
C LEU A 299 -5.47 -3.93 -7.71
N PRO A 300 -5.00 -5.17 -7.93
CA PRO A 300 -3.77 -5.64 -7.34
C PRO A 300 -2.58 -4.95 -8.00
N THR A 301 -1.60 -4.59 -7.19
CA THR A 301 -0.25 -4.26 -7.68
C THR A 301 0.66 -5.46 -7.49
N ALA A 302 1.54 -5.73 -8.47
CA ALA A 302 2.36 -6.94 -8.49
C ALA A 302 3.14 -7.18 -7.18
N GLY A 303 2.87 -8.31 -6.53
CA GLY A 303 3.57 -8.76 -5.32
C GLY A 303 3.06 -8.17 -4.00
N TYR A 304 1.87 -7.59 -3.96
CA TYR A 304 1.24 -7.19 -2.69
C TYR A 304 0.14 -8.18 -2.29
N VAL A 305 0.11 -8.56 -1.01
CA VAL A 305 -0.98 -9.35 -0.42
C VAL A 305 -1.69 -8.45 0.57
N GLU A 306 -2.99 -8.30 0.35
CA GLU A 306 -3.88 -7.48 1.17
C GLU A 306 -3.91 -7.94 2.64
N LYS A 307 -4.02 -6.99 3.56
CA LYS A 307 -4.12 -7.29 5.00
C LYS A 307 -5.56 -7.47 5.41
N VAL A 308 -5.80 -8.30 6.43
CA VAL A 308 -7.18 -8.55 6.91
C VAL A 308 -7.78 -7.26 7.51
N TRP A 309 -6.97 -6.47 8.20
CA TRP A 309 -7.41 -5.22 8.82
C TRP A 309 -7.80 -4.11 7.82
N ASP A 310 -7.31 -4.18 6.57
CA ASP A 310 -7.68 -3.26 5.49
C ASP A 310 -9.14 -3.44 5.00
N PHE A 311 -9.79 -4.57 5.33
CA PHE A 311 -11.11 -4.90 4.77
C PHE A 311 -12.11 -5.50 5.76
N ALA A 312 -11.69 -6.05 6.90
CA ALA A 312 -12.62 -6.75 7.80
C ALA A 312 -13.78 -5.87 8.27
N ALA A 313 -13.52 -4.61 8.61
CA ALA A 313 -14.57 -3.68 9.03
C ALA A 313 -15.41 -3.21 7.84
N ALA A 314 -14.77 -2.85 6.72
CA ALA A 314 -15.42 -2.49 5.48
C ALA A 314 -16.39 -3.57 4.97
N LYS A 315 -16.01 -4.86 5.06
CA LYS A 315 -16.81 -6.00 4.66
C LYS A 315 -18.18 -5.98 5.34
N VAL A 316 -18.20 -5.84 6.66
CA VAL A 316 -19.45 -5.81 7.44
C VAL A 316 -20.25 -4.55 7.12
N VAL A 317 -19.60 -3.39 7.08
CA VAL A 317 -20.27 -2.10 6.84
C VAL A 317 -20.93 -2.04 5.46
N ILE A 318 -20.25 -2.48 4.40
CA ILE A 318 -20.80 -2.47 3.04
C ILE A 318 -21.95 -3.47 2.91
N THR A 319 -21.77 -4.69 3.40
CA THR A 319 -22.78 -5.76 3.27
C THR A 319 -24.06 -5.39 4.03
N GLU A 320 -23.93 -4.90 5.26
CA GLU A 320 -25.08 -4.51 6.09
C GLU A 320 -25.76 -3.22 5.62
N ALA A 321 -25.08 -2.40 4.81
CA ALA A 321 -25.71 -1.26 4.14
C ALA A 321 -26.55 -1.66 2.91
N GLY A 322 -26.45 -2.91 2.46
CA GLY A 322 -27.12 -3.43 1.26
C GLY A 322 -26.22 -3.50 0.02
N GLY A 323 -24.91 -3.29 0.16
CA GLY A 323 -23.92 -3.47 -0.90
C GLY A 323 -23.41 -4.90 -1.02
N ALA A 324 -22.45 -5.10 -1.91
CA ALA A 324 -21.69 -6.35 -2.05
C ALA A 324 -20.20 -6.05 -2.13
N ILE A 325 -19.38 -6.99 -1.69
CA ILE A 325 -17.92 -6.92 -1.71
C ILE A 325 -17.38 -8.33 -1.95
N SER A 326 -16.39 -8.44 -2.83
CA SER A 326 -15.74 -9.72 -3.16
C SER A 326 -14.30 -9.47 -3.58
N ASP A 327 -13.53 -10.54 -3.74
CA ASP A 327 -12.34 -10.49 -4.56
C ASP A 327 -12.67 -10.37 -6.06
N LEU A 328 -11.64 -10.37 -6.91
CA LEU A 328 -11.82 -10.29 -8.36
C LEU A 328 -12.44 -11.54 -8.99
N ASP A 329 -12.38 -12.71 -8.34
CA ASP A 329 -13.02 -13.93 -8.85
C ASP A 329 -14.51 -14.02 -8.44
N GLY A 330 -14.96 -13.07 -7.62
CA GLY A 330 -16.32 -13.01 -7.09
C GLY A 330 -16.49 -13.80 -5.78
N ASP A 331 -15.39 -14.33 -5.23
CA ASP A 331 -15.39 -15.06 -3.98
C ASP A 331 -15.44 -14.10 -2.78
N ASP A 332 -16.03 -14.57 -1.67
CA ASP A 332 -16.09 -13.80 -0.43
C ASP A 332 -14.70 -13.59 0.18
N ILE A 333 -14.52 -12.45 0.86
CA ILE A 333 -13.25 -12.11 1.52
C ILE A 333 -13.14 -12.90 2.83
N ASP A 334 -12.28 -13.92 2.83
CA ASP A 334 -11.97 -14.71 4.02
C ASP A 334 -11.05 -13.94 4.98
N VAL A 335 -11.58 -13.61 6.15
CA VAL A 335 -10.91 -12.88 7.23
C VAL A 335 -10.42 -13.79 8.37
N ASP A 336 -10.56 -15.12 8.25
CA ASP A 336 -10.16 -16.10 9.26
C ASP A 336 -8.70 -16.61 9.08
N LEU A 337 -8.01 -16.17 8.02
CA LEU A 337 -6.70 -16.72 7.60
C LEU A 337 -5.46 -16.10 8.31
N GLY A 338 -5.65 -15.22 9.30
CA GLY A 338 -4.56 -14.59 10.06
C GLY A 338 -4.38 -13.10 9.76
N GLU A 339 -3.14 -12.63 9.61
CA GLU A 339 -2.85 -11.19 9.38
C GLU A 339 -3.06 -10.74 7.91
N CYS A 340 -2.98 -11.67 6.96
CA CYS A 340 -3.13 -11.39 5.53
C CYS A 340 -4.35 -12.12 4.98
N LEU A 341 -5.02 -11.51 3.99
CA LEU A 341 -5.97 -12.22 3.16
C LEU A 341 -5.27 -13.35 2.40
N SER A 342 -6.06 -14.33 1.95
CA SER A 342 -5.56 -15.40 1.09
C SER A 342 -4.76 -14.80 -0.07
N PRO A 343 -3.57 -15.33 -0.41
CA PRO A 343 -2.85 -14.93 -1.61
C PRO A 343 -3.66 -15.10 -2.90
N LYS A 344 -4.81 -15.80 -2.83
CA LYS A 344 -5.77 -15.88 -3.93
C LYS A 344 -6.49 -14.58 -4.23
N VAL A 345 -6.71 -13.74 -3.21
CA VAL A 345 -7.37 -12.45 -3.32
C VAL A 345 -6.44 -11.51 -4.09
N ALA A 346 -6.69 -11.38 -5.38
CA ALA A 346 -5.91 -10.55 -6.29
C ALA A 346 -6.53 -9.17 -6.44
N GLY A 347 -7.02 -8.55 -5.36
CA GLY A 347 -7.73 -7.27 -5.41
C GLY A 347 -9.20 -7.41 -5.03
N ILE A 348 -9.83 -6.27 -4.74
CA ILE A 348 -11.17 -6.16 -4.15
C ILE A 348 -12.06 -5.30 -5.05
N VAL A 349 -13.29 -5.75 -5.22
CA VAL A 349 -14.37 -4.99 -5.86
C VAL A 349 -15.57 -4.97 -4.92
N ALA A 350 -16.12 -3.78 -4.68
CA ALA A 350 -17.39 -3.63 -3.98
C ALA A 350 -18.35 -2.77 -4.77
N THR A 351 -19.64 -3.06 -4.64
CA THR A 351 -20.71 -2.34 -5.32
C THR A 351 -21.81 -1.94 -4.35
N SER A 352 -22.59 -0.91 -4.71
CA SER A 352 -23.72 -0.44 -3.90
C SER A 352 -24.91 -1.40 -3.87
N SER A 353 -24.88 -2.50 -4.63
CA SER A 353 -25.90 -3.55 -4.57
C SER A 353 -25.34 -4.88 -5.11
N PRO A 354 -25.68 -6.03 -4.51
CA PRO A 354 -25.35 -7.34 -5.05
C PRO A 354 -25.76 -7.56 -6.51
N ALA A 355 -26.82 -6.90 -6.98
CA ALA A 355 -27.27 -7.00 -8.37
C ALA A 355 -26.28 -6.38 -9.37
N LEU A 356 -25.43 -5.45 -8.92
CA LEU A 356 -24.43 -4.77 -9.74
C LEU A 356 -23.08 -5.51 -9.79
N GLN A 357 -22.81 -6.39 -8.82
CA GLN A 357 -21.53 -7.08 -8.65
C GLN A 357 -21.08 -7.86 -9.90
N PRO A 358 -21.93 -8.66 -10.59
CA PRO A 358 -21.47 -9.43 -11.75
C PRO A 358 -21.00 -8.55 -12.91
N ALA A 359 -21.70 -7.44 -13.16
CA ALA A 359 -21.31 -6.50 -14.20
C ALA A 359 -20.00 -5.78 -13.85
N ALA A 360 -19.83 -5.37 -12.58
CA ALA A 360 -18.59 -4.76 -12.12
C ALA A 360 -17.38 -5.68 -12.30
N LEU A 361 -17.50 -6.96 -11.92
CA LEU A 361 -16.43 -7.94 -12.07
C LEU A 361 -16.07 -8.15 -13.54
N ALA A 362 -17.06 -8.31 -14.43
CA ALA A 362 -16.83 -8.44 -15.87
C ALA A 362 -16.09 -7.24 -16.47
N ALA A 363 -16.50 -6.00 -16.11
CA ALA A 363 -15.84 -4.78 -16.55
C ALA A 363 -14.40 -4.69 -16.02
N VAL A 364 -14.17 -5.03 -14.75
CA VAL A 364 -12.83 -5.03 -14.14
C VAL A 364 -11.92 -6.08 -14.77
N HIS A 365 -12.40 -7.30 -15.02
CA HIS A 365 -11.62 -8.33 -15.71
C HIS A 365 -11.19 -7.89 -17.11
N THR A 366 -12.12 -7.30 -17.86
CA THR A 366 -11.86 -6.78 -19.21
C THR A 366 -10.86 -5.64 -19.16
N ALA A 367 -11.02 -4.71 -18.23
CA ALA A 367 -10.18 -3.52 -18.11
C ALA A 367 -8.77 -3.80 -17.60
N PHE A 368 -8.62 -4.80 -16.72
CA PHE A 368 -7.33 -5.17 -16.12
C PHE A 368 -6.53 -6.14 -17.00
N ASP A 369 -7.06 -6.54 -18.18
CA ASP A 369 -6.48 -7.58 -19.05
C ASP A 369 -5.98 -8.78 -18.24
N ILE A 370 -6.80 -9.20 -17.26
CA ILE A 370 -6.64 -10.54 -16.70
C ILE A 370 -7.00 -11.42 -17.87
N LYS A 371 -5.99 -11.90 -18.61
CA LYS A 371 -6.14 -13.03 -19.52
C LYS A 371 -7.06 -14.01 -18.83
N THR A 372 -8.27 -14.11 -19.35
CA THR A 372 -9.33 -14.89 -18.74
C THR A 372 -8.74 -16.27 -18.45
N THR A 373 -9.14 -16.92 -17.36
CA THR A 373 -8.70 -18.28 -17.05
C THR A 373 -8.95 -19.26 -18.22
N SER A 374 -9.77 -18.90 -19.22
CA SER A 374 -9.87 -19.56 -20.53
C SER A 374 -8.63 -19.46 -21.43
N ASP A 375 -7.88 -18.36 -21.43
CA ASP A 375 -6.62 -18.23 -22.19
C ASP A 375 -5.48 -19.08 -21.57
N TRP A 376 -5.67 -19.52 -20.32
CA TRP A 376 -4.83 -20.50 -19.64
C TRP A 376 -5.30 -21.95 -19.85
N ALA A 377 -6.53 -22.15 -20.33
CA ALA A 377 -7.07 -23.49 -20.60
C ALA A 377 -6.50 -24.13 -21.87
N GLU A 378 -5.89 -23.32 -22.76
CA GLU A 378 -5.15 -23.85 -23.93
C GLU A 378 -3.67 -24.14 -23.65
N ALA A 379 -3.17 -23.86 -22.43
CA ALA A 379 -1.86 -24.35 -22.01
C ALA A 379 -1.98 -25.86 -21.69
N THR A 380 -1.56 -26.70 -22.64
CA THR A 380 -1.78 -28.16 -22.69
C THR A 380 -1.17 -29.01 -21.56
N ASP A 381 -0.73 -28.41 -20.44
CA ASP A 381 0.04 -29.13 -19.40
C ASP A 381 -0.57 -29.15 -17.99
N LEU A 382 -1.78 -28.61 -17.75
CA LEU A 382 -2.48 -28.75 -16.47
C LEU A 382 -3.93 -29.19 -16.72
N ARG A 383 -4.31 -30.37 -16.23
CA ARG A 383 -5.46 -31.13 -16.71
C ARG A 383 -6.74 -30.89 -15.90
N THR A 384 -6.67 -30.17 -14.78
CA THR A 384 -7.85 -29.84 -13.95
C THR A 384 -7.75 -28.45 -13.30
N ARG A 385 -8.92 -27.85 -12.97
CA ARG A 385 -9.04 -26.57 -12.26
C ARG A 385 -8.27 -26.55 -10.93
N ASP A 386 -8.25 -27.68 -10.22
CA ASP A 386 -7.58 -27.84 -8.94
C ASP A 386 -6.04 -27.84 -9.08
N GLU A 387 -5.51 -28.46 -10.15
CA GLU A 387 -4.07 -28.43 -10.47
C GLU A 387 -3.60 -27.01 -10.82
N LEU A 388 -4.42 -26.26 -11.57
CA LEU A 388 -4.14 -24.87 -11.93
C LEU A 388 -4.16 -23.97 -10.68
N GLN A 389 -5.12 -24.19 -9.78
CA GLN A 389 -5.22 -23.43 -8.53
C GLN A 389 -4.11 -23.78 -7.54
N ALA A 390 -3.63 -25.02 -7.52
CA ALA A 390 -2.46 -25.44 -6.75
C ALA A 390 -1.16 -24.80 -7.29
N GLU A 391 -0.98 -24.75 -8.61
CA GLU A 391 0.20 -24.13 -9.23
C GLU A 391 0.18 -22.60 -9.09
N LEU A 392 -1.00 -21.97 -9.18
CA LEU A 392 -1.17 -20.54 -8.89
C LEU A 392 -0.82 -20.22 -7.42
N SER A 393 -1.27 -21.07 -6.49
CA SER A 393 -0.97 -20.92 -5.05
C SER A 393 0.53 -21.11 -4.77
N ARG A 394 1.21 -22.00 -5.51
CA ARG A 394 2.65 -22.22 -5.46
C ARG A 394 3.43 -21.01 -6.01
N LEU A 395 3.06 -20.50 -7.18
CA LEU A 395 3.69 -19.31 -7.79
C LEU A 395 3.49 -18.05 -6.94
N ARG A 396 2.30 -17.90 -6.33
CA ARG A 396 2.00 -16.82 -5.37
C ARG A 396 2.81 -16.96 -4.07
N SER A 397 3.01 -18.18 -3.58
CA SER A 397 3.91 -18.45 -2.44
C SER A 397 5.38 -18.13 -2.77
N LEU A 398 5.81 -18.41 -4.01
CA LEU A 398 7.12 -18.01 -4.51
C LEU A 398 7.27 -16.48 -4.56
N ALA A 399 6.24 -15.78 -5.03
CA ALA A 399 6.18 -14.32 -5.06
C ALA A 399 6.14 -13.69 -3.65
N LEU A 400 5.56 -14.38 -2.66
CA LEU A 400 5.56 -13.94 -1.26
C LEU A 400 6.95 -14.11 -0.60
N MET A 401 7.66 -15.21 -0.89
CA MET A 401 9.05 -15.40 -0.46
C MET A 401 9.96 -14.30 -1.00
N CYS A 402 9.70 -13.88 -2.24
CA CYS A 402 10.31 -12.73 -2.87
C CYS A 402 10.01 -11.43 -2.08
N VAL A 403 8.76 -11.11 -1.76
CA VAL A 403 8.38 -9.86 -1.08
C VAL A 403 9.02 -9.68 0.31
N ASN A 404 9.12 -10.74 1.11
CA ASN A 404 9.77 -10.65 2.43
C ASN A 404 11.26 -10.29 2.34
N ALA A 405 11.94 -10.71 1.28
CA ALA A 405 13.34 -10.36 1.04
C ALA A 405 13.54 -8.98 0.37
N LYS A 406 12.47 -8.36 -0.13
CA LYS A 406 12.44 -6.95 -0.60
C LYS A 406 12.67 -5.99 0.57
N MET A 407 12.13 -6.31 1.75
CA MET A 407 12.34 -5.53 2.99
C MET A 407 13.80 -5.58 3.48
N ASP A 408 14.45 -6.75 3.35
CA ASP A 408 15.88 -6.90 3.67
C ASP A 408 16.77 -6.19 2.65
N ASN A 409 16.34 -6.10 1.40
CA ASN A 409 17.07 -5.38 0.37
C ASN A 409 17.01 -3.85 0.59
N LYS A 410 15.86 -3.28 0.98
CA LYS A 410 15.76 -1.85 1.29
C LYS A 410 16.68 -1.43 2.45
N ARG A 411 16.84 -2.28 3.47
CA ARG A 411 17.81 -2.10 4.59
C ARG A 411 19.29 -2.05 4.17
N ILE A 412 19.63 -2.59 2.99
CA ILE A 412 21.00 -2.68 2.48
C ILE A 412 21.31 -1.55 1.49
N GLU A 413 20.31 -1.03 0.77
CA GLU A 413 20.44 0.14 -0.11
C GLU A 413 20.93 1.39 0.63
N ASP A 414 20.46 1.62 1.86
CA ASP A 414 20.94 2.70 2.74
C ASP A 414 22.40 2.53 3.23
N LYS A 415 23.04 1.38 2.93
CA LYS A 415 24.44 1.07 3.28
C LYS A 415 25.34 0.88 2.05
N LEU A 416 24.82 1.03 0.84
CA LEU A 416 25.61 0.88 -0.39
C LEU A 416 26.43 2.14 -0.61
N ASP A 417 27.73 2.04 -0.35
CA ASP A 417 28.69 3.09 -0.66
C ASP A 417 28.89 3.21 -2.17
N VAL A 418 28.15 4.12 -2.79
CA VAL A 418 28.24 4.49 -4.22
C VAL A 418 29.60 5.08 -4.61
N THR A 419 30.50 5.31 -3.65
CA THR A 419 31.89 5.74 -3.92
C THR A 419 32.86 4.57 -4.15
N LYS A 420 32.42 3.32 -3.94
CA LYS A 420 33.24 2.14 -4.30
C LYS A 420 33.49 2.07 -5.80
N GLU A 421 34.72 1.73 -6.18
CA GLU A 421 35.13 1.59 -7.58
C GLU A 421 34.23 0.62 -8.34
N LYS A 422 33.59 1.11 -9.40
CA LYS A 422 32.82 0.28 -10.34
C LYS A 422 33.76 -0.73 -11.00
N LYS A 423 33.28 -1.96 -11.17
CA LYS A 423 33.98 -2.96 -11.99
C LYS A 423 34.10 -2.42 -13.42
N LYS A 424 35.27 -2.59 -14.03
CA LYS A 424 35.51 -2.11 -15.40
C LYS A 424 34.54 -2.81 -16.35
N GLU A 425 33.84 -2.04 -17.17
CA GLU A 425 32.91 -2.59 -18.17
C GLU A 425 33.60 -3.63 -19.06
N ILE A 426 32.89 -4.72 -19.30
CA ILE A 426 33.33 -5.81 -20.15
C ILE A 426 32.77 -5.57 -21.54
N ALA A 427 33.66 -5.23 -22.48
CA ALA A 427 33.31 -5.07 -23.88
C ALA A 427 32.73 -6.37 -24.45
N LYS A 428 31.61 -6.27 -25.16
CA LYS A 428 30.88 -7.38 -25.77
C LYS A 428 30.67 -7.12 -27.24
N ASP A 429 30.64 -8.16 -28.06
CA ASP A 429 30.31 -8.02 -29.47
C ASP A 429 28.83 -7.61 -29.66
N PRO A 430 28.44 -7.09 -30.83
CA PRO A 430 27.08 -6.62 -31.08
C PRO A 430 26.01 -7.71 -30.94
N ALA A 431 26.32 -8.97 -31.27
CA ALA A 431 25.34 -10.05 -31.20
C ALA A 431 25.07 -10.44 -29.74
N THR A 432 26.12 -10.50 -28.92
CA THR A 432 26.01 -10.70 -27.46
C THR A 432 25.28 -9.54 -26.79
N THR A 433 25.61 -8.30 -27.14
CA THR A 433 24.93 -7.11 -26.61
C THR A 433 23.44 -7.15 -26.91
N LYS A 434 23.06 -7.49 -28.15
CA LYS A 434 21.67 -7.64 -28.54
C LYS A 434 20.98 -8.76 -27.76
N LEU A 435 21.62 -9.92 -27.62
CA LEU A 435 21.10 -11.06 -26.85
C LEU A 435 20.77 -10.68 -25.40
N LEU A 436 21.68 -9.99 -24.72
CA LEU A 436 21.49 -9.56 -23.33
C LEU A 436 20.38 -8.52 -23.20
N LYS A 437 20.35 -7.53 -24.10
CA LYS A 437 19.27 -6.53 -24.14
C LYS A 437 17.90 -7.14 -24.38
N ASP A 438 17.80 -8.10 -25.30
CA ASP A 438 16.55 -8.79 -25.59
C ASP A 438 16.10 -9.62 -24.38
N CYS A 439 17.02 -10.35 -23.74
CA CYS A 439 16.72 -11.09 -22.50
C CYS A 439 16.25 -10.17 -21.36
N MET A 440 16.92 -9.02 -21.17
CA MET A 440 16.54 -8.03 -20.16
C MET A 440 15.16 -7.44 -20.45
N ARG A 441 14.86 -7.10 -21.70
CA ARG A 441 13.56 -6.51 -22.09
C ARG A 441 12.37 -7.43 -21.78
N GLU A 442 12.53 -8.72 -22.03
CA GLU A 442 11.48 -9.72 -21.75
C GLU A 442 11.38 -10.09 -20.26
N ASN A 443 12.40 -9.76 -19.46
CA ASN A 443 12.43 -10.10 -18.04
C ASN A 443 11.82 -8.94 -17.19
N PRO A 444 10.78 -9.23 -16.39
CA PRO A 444 10.11 -8.22 -15.55
C PRO A 444 11.05 -7.40 -14.65
N LEU A 445 12.19 -7.96 -14.25
CA LEU A 445 13.19 -7.30 -13.43
C LEU A 445 13.75 -6.03 -14.08
N PHE A 446 13.95 -6.04 -15.40
CA PHE A 446 14.62 -4.95 -16.12
C PHE A 446 13.66 -4.10 -16.95
N LYS A 447 12.35 -4.38 -16.89
CA LYS A 447 11.33 -3.68 -17.69
C LYS A 447 11.29 -2.16 -17.44
N ARG A 448 11.76 -1.71 -16.28
CA ARG A 448 11.84 -0.30 -15.90
C ARG A 448 13.22 0.34 -16.08
N CYS A 449 14.22 -0.43 -16.53
CA CYS A 449 15.54 0.11 -16.83
C CYS A 449 15.47 0.97 -18.11
N ARG A 450 15.99 2.19 -18.04
CA ARG A 450 16.13 3.10 -19.18
C ARG A 450 17.30 2.67 -20.07
N GLY A 451 17.46 3.31 -21.23
CA GLY A 451 18.48 2.95 -22.23
C GLY A 451 19.91 2.95 -21.67
N GLU A 452 20.32 4.05 -21.04
CA GLU A 452 21.67 4.16 -20.44
C GLU A 452 21.92 3.15 -19.31
N GLU A 453 20.91 2.92 -18.46
CA GLU A 453 20.97 1.91 -17.38
C GLU A 453 21.14 0.50 -17.95
N THR A 454 20.38 0.18 -19.00
CA THR A 454 20.44 -1.12 -19.68
C THR A 454 21.81 -1.33 -20.30
N ASP A 455 22.39 -0.30 -20.92
CA ASP A 455 23.70 -0.36 -21.54
C ASP A 455 24.81 -0.63 -20.52
N GLU A 456 24.78 0.09 -19.40
CA GLU A 456 25.75 -0.10 -18.32
C GLU A 456 25.60 -1.47 -17.66
N LEU A 457 24.37 -1.93 -17.40
CA LEU A 457 24.09 -3.26 -16.87
C LEU A 457 24.60 -4.36 -17.81
N VAL A 458 24.38 -4.23 -19.12
CA VAL A 458 24.94 -5.14 -20.12
C VAL A 458 26.47 -5.16 -20.01
N GLY A 459 27.11 -4.02 -19.78
CA GLY A 459 28.55 -3.90 -19.52
C GLY A 459 29.04 -4.73 -18.33
N GLN A 460 28.20 -5.00 -17.33
CA GLN A 460 28.57 -5.73 -16.10
C GLN A 460 28.46 -7.26 -16.22
N PHE A 461 27.83 -7.80 -17.26
CA PHE A 461 27.72 -9.25 -17.42
C PHE A 461 29.07 -9.93 -17.71
N GLU A 462 29.37 -11.00 -16.99
CA GLU A 462 30.57 -11.85 -17.11
C GLU A 462 30.24 -13.20 -17.75
N GLN A 463 31.06 -13.67 -18.70
CA GLN A 463 30.86 -14.98 -19.32
C GLN A 463 31.35 -16.09 -18.40
N VAL A 464 30.58 -17.17 -18.27
CA VAL A 464 30.93 -18.40 -17.55
C VAL A 464 30.45 -19.63 -18.33
N SER A 465 31.15 -20.76 -18.18
CA SER A 465 30.81 -22.00 -18.87
C SER A 465 30.71 -23.18 -17.92
N TYR A 466 29.74 -24.06 -18.16
CA TYR A 466 29.54 -25.29 -17.39
C TYR A 466 29.39 -26.48 -18.33
N GLY A 467 30.03 -27.60 -18.01
CA GLY A 467 29.86 -28.85 -18.77
C GLY A 467 28.52 -29.54 -18.48
N ALA A 468 28.10 -30.43 -19.37
CA ALA A 468 26.87 -31.22 -19.21
C ALA A 468 26.82 -31.95 -17.84
N SER A 469 25.61 -32.09 -17.30
CA SER A 469 25.31 -32.62 -15.97
C SER A 469 25.83 -31.79 -14.78
N LYS A 470 26.48 -30.64 -14.99
CA LYS A 470 26.92 -29.78 -13.88
C LYS A 470 25.76 -29.02 -13.27
N GLN A 471 25.71 -29.02 -11.94
CA GLN A 471 24.77 -28.21 -11.18
C GLN A 471 25.27 -26.76 -11.12
N ILE A 472 24.43 -25.84 -11.58
CA ILE A 472 24.70 -24.40 -11.67
C ILE A 472 24.07 -23.67 -10.47
N ILE A 473 22.87 -24.10 -10.08
CA ILE A 473 22.13 -23.59 -8.92
C ILE A 473 21.62 -24.78 -8.11
N THR A 474 21.69 -24.68 -6.79
CA THR A 474 21.06 -25.64 -5.87
C THR A 474 19.86 -25.00 -5.17
N GLN A 475 18.70 -25.66 -5.25
CA GLN A 475 17.51 -25.20 -4.54
C GLN A 475 17.76 -25.09 -3.03
N GLY A 476 17.33 -23.98 -2.45
CA GLY A 476 17.41 -23.72 -1.02
C GLY A 476 18.72 -23.04 -0.58
N GLU A 477 19.72 -22.95 -1.46
CA GLU A 477 20.93 -22.15 -1.17
C GLU A 477 20.63 -20.67 -1.36
N THR A 478 21.29 -19.82 -0.59
CA THR A 478 21.29 -18.37 -0.84
C THR A 478 22.10 -18.11 -2.10
N GLY A 479 21.53 -17.42 -3.08
CA GLY A 479 22.28 -16.97 -4.25
C GLY A 479 22.07 -15.49 -4.49
N ASP A 480 22.98 -14.91 -5.26
CA ASP A 480 23.09 -13.47 -5.55
C ASP A 480 23.33 -13.19 -7.04
N THR A 481 23.26 -14.21 -7.89
CA THR A 481 23.66 -14.12 -9.29
C THR A 481 22.48 -14.44 -10.22
N PHE A 482 22.30 -13.63 -11.26
CA PHE A 482 21.42 -13.88 -12.41
C PHE A 482 22.23 -14.33 -13.61
N TYR A 483 21.66 -15.23 -14.41
CA TYR A 483 22.31 -15.80 -15.59
C TYR A 483 21.44 -15.61 -16.84
N VAL A 484 22.08 -15.40 -17.98
CA VAL A 484 21.49 -15.44 -19.32
C VAL A 484 22.18 -16.51 -20.14
N ILE A 485 21.42 -17.36 -20.83
CA ILE A 485 21.98 -18.46 -21.63
C ILE A 485 22.41 -17.95 -23.00
N GLU A 486 23.70 -18.04 -23.29
CA GLU A 486 24.23 -17.79 -24.63
C GLU A 486 24.11 -19.03 -25.53
N SER A 487 24.48 -20.19 -25.00
CA SER A 487 24.36 -21.45 -25.74
C SER A 487 24.15 -22.63 -24.80
N GLY A 488 23.52 -23.68 -25.33
CA GLY A 488 23.19 -24.89 -24.58
C GLY A 488 21.81 -24.84 -23.92
N ILE A 489 21.51 -25.88 -23.14
CA ILE A 489 20.21 -26.08 -22.48
C ILE A 489 20.47 -26.39 -21.01
N CYS A 490 19.70 -25.78 -20.12
CA CYS A 490 19.65 -26.13 -18.71
C CYS A 490 18.30 -26.78 -18.36
N ASP A 491 18.26 -27.51 -17.25
CA ASP A 491 17.06 -28.08 -16.67
C ASP A 491 16.85 -27.56 -15.26
N ALA A 492 15.63 -27.14 -14.97
CA ALA A 492 15.19 -26.70 -13.66
C ALA A 492 14.48 -27.84 -12.91
N PHE A 493 14.88 -28.09 -11.66
CA PHE A 493 14.31 -29.14 -10.81
C PHE A 493 13.85 -28.56 -9.48
N ILE A 494 12.74 -29.07 -8.95
CA ILE A 494 12.22 -28.68 -7.64
C ILE A 494 12.06 -29.91 -6.74
N LYS A 495 12.54 -29.85 -5.50
CA LYS A 495 12.45 -30.91 -4.49
C LYS A 495 11.03 -31.50 -4.46
N GLY A 496 10.96 -32.82 -4.60
CA GLY A 496 9.70 -33.57 -4.71
C GLY A 496 9.26 -33.88 -6.14
N THR A 497 9.93 -33.37 -7.17
CA THR A 497 9.67 -33.69 -8.59
C THR A 497 10.83 -34.47 -9.21
N SER A 498 10.52 -35.52 -9.98
CA SER A 498 11.50 -36.33 -10.72
C SER A 498 11.70 -35.88 -12.16
N LYS A 499 10.84 -35.00 -12.66
CA LYS A 499 10.92 -34.39 -13.99
C LYS A 499 11.36 -32.93 -13.89
N ALA A 500 12.10 -32.46 -14.89
CA ALA A 500 12.42 -31.04 -15.00
C ALA A 500 11.13 -30.24 -15.15
N VAL A 501 11.00 -29.16 -14.38
CA VAL A 501 9.85 -28.25 -14.42
C VAL A 501 9.97 -27.19 -15.51
N ALA A 502 11.19 -26.94 -15.99
CA ALA A 502 11.48 -26.08 -17.13
C ALA A 502 12.83 -26.46 -17.74
N SER A 503 13.02 -26.18 -19.03
CA SER A 503 14.29 -26.41 -19.74
C SER A 503 14.74 -25.16 -20.49
N PRO A 504 15.24 -24.11 -19.80
CA PRO A 504 15.61 -22.86 -20.45
C PRO A 504 16.79 -23.06 -21.42
N ALA A 505 16.74 -22.34 -22.54
CA ALA A 505 17.71 -22.39 -23.63
C ALA A 505 18.18 -20.97 -24.01
N ARG A 506 18.98 -20.86 -25.09
CA ARG A 506 19.57 -19.60 -25.56
C ARG A 506 18.57 -18.43 -25.56
N GLY A 507 19.01 -17.30 -25.00
CA GLY A 507 18.22 -16.07 -24.88
C GLY A 507 17.33 -16.01 -23.63
N MET A 508 17.15 -17.12 -22.93
CA MET A 508 16.42 -17.14 -21.66
C MET A 508 17.36 -16.85 -20.50
N GLY A 509 16.82 -16.25 -19.44
CA GLY A 509 17.52 -16.00 -18.18
C GLY A 509 16.96 -16.83 -17.02
N PHE A 510 17.76 -16.97 -15.96
CA PHE A 510 17.33 -17.59 -14.72
C PHE A 510 18.10 -17.05 -13.51
N GLY A 511 17.46 -17.13 -12.33
CA GLY A 511 18.05 -16.67 -11.08
C GLY A 511 17.81 -15.18 -10.79
N GLU A 512 16.89 -14.55 -11.50
CA GLU A 512 16.50 -13.15 -11.39
C GLU A 512 15.99 -12.79 -9.98
N LEU A 513 15.37 -13.75 -9.30
CA LEU A 513 14.93 -13.61 -7.91
C LEU A 513 16.12 -13.32 -6.98
N ALA A 514 17.30 -13.85 -7.28
CA ALA A 514 18.50 -13.59 -6.48
C ALA A 514 19.02 -12.17 -6.61
N LEU A 515 18.74 -11.43 -7.69
CA LEU A 515 19.09 -10.01 -7.79
C LEU A 515 18.14 -9.14 -6.97
N MET A 516 16.86 -9.50 -6.95
CA MET A 516 15.84 -8.75 -6.22
C MET A 516 15.77 -9.05 -4.73
N TYR A 517 16.24 -10.23 -4.32
CA TYR A 517 15.90 -10.81 -3.02
C TYR A 517 17.07 -11.61 -2.45
N ASN A 518 17.33 -11.49 -1.14
CA ASN A 518 18.19 -12.40 -0.40
C ASN A 518 17.46 -13.72 -0.07
N THR A 519 16.80 -14.33 -1.06
CA THR A 519 16.00 -15.55 -0.90
C THR A 519 16.78 -16.81 -1.23
N PRO A 520 16.44 -17.94 -0.56
CA PRO A 520 16.85 -19.26 -1.03
C PRO A 520 16.40 -19.50 -2.48
N ARG A 521 17.26 -20.14 -3.28
CA ARG A 521 16.98 -20.48 -4.68
C ARG A 521 15.73 -21.36 -4.78
N ALA A 522 14.78 -20.97 -5.62
CA ALA A 522 13.48 -21.64 -5.75
C ALA A 522 13.55 -23.01 -6.45
N ALA A 523 14.56 -23.21 -7.30
CA ALA A 523 14.80 -24.44 -8.04
C ALA A 523 16.30 -24.69 -8.18
N SER A 524 16.68 -25.95 -8.37
CA SER A 524 18.03 -26.32 -8.81
C SER A 524 18.10 -26.16 -10.32
N ILE A 525 19.22 -25.66 -10.83
CA ILE A 525 19.48 -25.58 -12.28
C ILE A 525 20.67 -26.48 -12.59
N THR A 526 20.51 -27.39 -13.55
CA THR A 526 21.56 -28.30 -14.02
C THR A 526 21.77 -28.11 -15.51
N ALA A 527 23.01 -28.07 -15.96
CA ALA A 527 23.35 -28.06 -17.38
C ALA A 527 22.93 -29.39 -18.03
N ARG A 528 22.00 -29.37 -18.99
CA ARG A 528 21.63 -30.57 -19.78
C ARG A 528 22.70 -30.85 -20.82
N THR A 529 23.17 -29.81 -21.50
CA THR A 529 24.30 -29.83 -22.43
C THR A 529 25.45 -29.03 -21.85
N ASP A 530 26.60 -28.99 -22.54
CA ASP A 530 27.57 -27.92 -22.28
C ASP A 530 26.87 -26.57 -22.50
N VAL A 531 27.04 -25.64 -21.56
CA VAL A 531 26.40 -24.33 -21.58
C VAL A 531 27.40 -23.20 -21.44
N VAL A 532 27.11 -22.10 -22.13
CA VAL A 532 27.79 -20.81 -21.98
C VAL A 532 26.76 -19.82 -21.50
N LEU A 533 27.05 -19.14 -20.41
CA LEU A 533 26.16 -18.21 -19.72
C LEU A 533 26.83 -16.86 -19.54
N TRP A 534 26.01 -15.83 -19.43
CA TRP A 534 26.40 -14.51 -18.96
C TRP A 534 25.81 -14.31 -17.57
N LYS A 535 26.64 -14.01 -16.58
CA LYS A 535 26.21 -13.77 -15.21
C LYS A 535 26.35 -12.30 -14.81
N ILE A 536 25.44 -11.81 -13.98
CA ILE A 536 25.59 -10.55 -13.25
C ILE A 536 25.27 -10.82 -11.78
N GLU A 537 26.08 -10.25 -10.90
CA GLU A 537 25.94 -10.36 -9.46
C GLU A 537 25.08 -9.21 -8.90
N ARG A 538 24.41 -9.46 -7.77
CA ARG A 538 23.47 -8.54 -7.12
C ARG A 538 24.14 -7.21 -6.81
N GLN A 539 25.40 -7.24 -6.39
CA GLN A 539 26.11 -6.03 -6.00
C GLN A 539 26.30 -5.09 -7.20
N GLU A 540 26.75 -5.62 -8.34
CA GLU A 540 26.94 -4.90 -9.60
C GLU A 540 25.61 -4.33 -10.11
N TYR A 541 24.56 -5.15 -10.12
CA TYR A 541 23.21 -4.71 -10.51
C TYR A 541 22.74 -3.50 -9.68
N ARG A 542 22.89 -3.58 -8.35
CA ARG A 542 22.43 -2.52 -7.44
C ARG A 542 23.27 -1.25 -7.53
N LEU A 543 24.58 -1.38 -7.70
CA LEU A 543 25.47 -0.23 -7.87
C LEU A 543 25.12 0.57 -9.13
N VAL A 544 24.81 -0.10 -10.24
CA VAL A 544 24.41 0.59 -11.48
C VAL A 544 23.11 1.35 -11.26
N LEU A 545 22.06 0.71 -10.72
CA LEU A 545 20.78 1.37 -10.47
C LEU A 545 20.89 2.54 -9.49
N ALA A 546 21.63 2.38 -8.39
CA ALA A 546 21.83 3.44 -7.41
C ALA A 546 22.58 4.64 -8.02
N SER A 547 23.61 4.37 -8.84
CA SER A 547 24.36 5.42 -9.54
C SER A 547 23.48 6.21 -10.50
N HIS A 548 22.59 5.54 -11.25
CA HIS A 548 21.68 6.20 -12.18
C HIS A 548 20.56 6.96 -11.46
N ALA A 549 20.02 6.42 -10.36
CA ALA A 549 19.07 7.13 -9.52
C ALA A 549 19.67 8.42 -8.92
N GLN A 550 20.91 8.36 -8.44
CA GLN A 550 21.62 9.54 -7.92
C GLN A 550 21.91 10.57 -9.01
N LYS A 551 22.31 10.12 -10.22
CA LYS A 551 22.52 10.98 -11.39
C LYS A 551 21.22 11.71 -11.76
N ARG A 552 20.10 10.99 -11.87
CA ARG A 552 18.77 11.58 -12.16
C ARG A 552 18.31 12.55 -11.08
N SER A 553 18.40 12.17 -9.82
CA SER A 553 17.99 13.04 -8.71
C SER A 553 18.76 14.36 -8.75
N LYS A 554 20.06 14.32 -9.12
CA LYS A 554 20.86 15.52 -9.35
C LYS A 554 20.39 16.32 -10.57
N GLU A 555 20.17 15.70 -11.72
CA GLU A 555 19.71 16.36 -12.95
C GLU A 555 18.33 17.03 -12.76
N TYR A 556 17.38 16.33 -12.15
CA TYR A 556 16.05 16.89 -11.85
C TYR A 556 16.11 18.00 -10.82
N LYS A 557 17.01 17.89 -9.83
CA LYS A 557 17.26 18.97 -8.88
C LYS A 557 17.85 20.21 -9.54
N GLU A 558 18.73 20.04 -10.52
CA GLU A 558 19.25 21.13 -11.35
C GLU A 558 18.12 21.78 -12.16
N LEU A 559 17.28 20.98 -12.84
CA LEU A 559 16.12 21.45 -13.59
C LEU A 559 15.13 22.24 -12.70
N LEU A 560 14.74 21.66 -11.55
CA LEU A 560 13.87 22.31 -10.57
C LEU A 560 14.46 23.63 -10.05
N SER A 561 15.79 23.73 -9.97
CA SER A 561 16.45 24.95 -9.49
C SER A 561 16.31 26.14 -10.45
N GLU A 562 16.03 25.87 -11.72
CA GLU A 562 15.83 26.87 -12.77
C GLU A 562 14.36 27.25 -12.97
N VAL A 563 13.42 26.50 -12.37
CA VAL A 563 11.99 26.79 -12.47
C VAL A 563 11.67 28.16 -11.89
N VAL A 564 11.14 29.04 -12.73
CA VAL A 564 10.69 30.38 -12.34
C VAL A 564 9.22 30.34 -11.99
N LEU A 565 8.88 30.70 -10.75
CA LEU A 565 7.52 30.90 -10.31
C LEU A 565 7.09 32.33 -10.64
N GLN A 566 6.07 32.46 -11.49
CA GLN A 566 5.47 33.75 -11.87
C GLN A 566 4.03 33.79 -11.34
N ASN A 567 3.69 34.85 -10.61
CA ASN A 567 2.35 35.07 -10.07
C ASN A 567 1.73 36.25 -10.81
N GLU A 568 0.58 36.03 -11.45
CA GLU A 568 -0.09 37.08 -12.24
C GLU A 568 -0.35 38.31 -11.37
N GLY A 569 0.13 39.48 -11.82
CA GLY A 569 -0.02 40.76 -11.12
C GLY A 569 1.15 41.21 -10.23
N LYS A 570 2.24 40.43 -10.08
CA LYS A 570 3.46 40.87 -9.35
C LYS A 570 4.68 40.93 -10.27
N THR A 571 5.45 42.03 -10.22
CA THR A 571 6.61 42.31 -11.09
C THR A 571 7.89 41.52 -10.78
N LYS A 572 7.96 40.77 -9.65
CA LYS A 572 9.17 40.03 -9.25
C LYS A 572 9.04 38.53 -9.51
N LYS A 573 9.87 38.02 -10.42
CA LYS A 573 10.14 36.59 -10.63
C LYS A 573 10.91 36.01 -9.43
N LYS A 574 10.59 34.79 -9.00
CA LYS A 574 11.36 34.04 -8.00
C LYS A 574 11.68 32.65 -8.52
N LEU A 575 12.86 32.13 -8.21
CA LEU A 575 13.21 30.75 -8.53
C LEU A 575 12.62 29.81 -7.47
N LEU A 576 12.24 28.60 -7.89
CA LEU A 576 11.71 27.57 -6.98
C LEU A 576 12.71 27.25 -5.86
N LYS A 577 14.01 27.18 -6.18
CA LYS A 577 15.08 26.96 -5.18
C LYS A 577 15.15 28.02 -4.07
N ASP A 578 14.66 29.22 -4.32
CA ASP A 578 14.64 30.29 -3.31
C ASP A 578 13.39 30.19 -2.43
N CYS A 579 12.46 29.28 -2.76
CA CYS A 579 11.16 29.13 -2.10
C CYS A 579 11.05 27.83 -1.28
N ILE A 580 11.90 26.83 -1.54
CA ILE A 580 11.89 25.54 -0.85
C ILE A 580 13.29 25.16 -0.34
N THR A 581 13.34 24.30 0.66
CA THR A 581 14.61 23.78 1.20
C THR A 581 15.26 22.77 0.27
N ASP A 582 16.56 22.54 0.42
CA ASP A 582 17.31 21.52 -0.32
C ASP A 582 16.73 20.11 -0.15
N SER A 583 16.24 19.78 1.05
CA SER A 583 15.57 18.50 1.33
C SER A 583 14.23 18.37 0.60
N GLN A 584 13.43 19.44 0.57
CA GLN A 584 12.18 19.45 -0.22
C GLN A 584 12.47 19.37 -1.72
N MET A 585 13.56 20.00 -2.17
CA MET A 585 14.02 19.92 -3.56
C MET A 585 14.41 18.50 -3.94
N THR A 586 15.16 17.80 -3.09
CA THR A 586 15.50 16.37 -3.30
C THR A 586 14.24 15.52 -3.31
N LYS A 587 13.29 15.74 -2.39
CA LYS A 587 12.01 14.99 -2.39
C LYS A 587 11.18 15.23 -3.65
N LEU A 588 11.19 16.44 -4.20
CA LEU A 588 10.52 16.73 -5.48
C LEU A 588 11.25 16.05 -6.63
N ALA A 589 12.57 16.15 -6.70
CA ALA A 589 13.39 15.48 -7.71
C ALA A 589 13.16 13.95 -7.70
N ASP A 590 13.14 13.33 -6.52
CA ASP A 590 12.94 11.88 -6.38
C ASP A 590 11.50 11.44 -6.73
N ALA A 591 10.54 12.38 -6.73
CA ALA A 591 9.13 12.13 -7.07
C ALA A 591 8.79 12.44 -8.54
N MET A 592 9.72 13.04 -9.29
CA MET A 592 9.51 13.36 -10.71
C MET A 592 9.63 12.12 -11.58
N ASP A 593 8.83 12.09 -12.64
CA ASP A 593 8.94 11.12 -13.73
C ASP A 593 9.01 11.86 -15.07
N GLU A 594 9.55 11.19 -16.09
CA GLU A 594 9.65 11.74 -17.44
C GLU A 594 8.48 11.28 -18.29
N ASP A 595 7.78 12.25 -18.89
CA ASP A 595 6.76 11.99 -19.91
C ASP A 595 7.24 12.49 -21.27
N ASN A 596 7.02 11.69 -22.32
CA ASN A 596 7.48 11.97 -23.68
C ASN A 596 6.28 12.16 -24.60
N VAL A 597 6.02 13.41 -24.98
CA VAL A 597 4.90 13.75 -25.86
C VAL A 597 5.41 14.00 -27.28
N ALA A 598 4.85 13.29 -28.26
CA ALA A 598 5.21 13.47 -29.66
C ALA A 598 4.77 14.85 -30.19
N ALA A 599 5.56 15.43 -31.10
CA ALA A 599 5.24 16.72 -31.72
C ALA A 599 3.80 16.74 -32.29
N GLY A 600 3.08 17.82 -32.02
CA GLY A 600 1.69 18.01 -32.47
C GLY A 600 0.61 17.43 -31.56
N HIS A 601 0.97 16.75 -30.47
CA HIS A 601 0.02 16.28 -29.46
C HIS A 601 -0.16 17.30 -28.34
N ASN A 602 -1.35 17.33 -27.74
CA ASN A 602 -1.65 18.20 -26.61
C ASN A 602 -1.07 17.62 -25.32
N ILE A 603 -0.41 18.47 -24.53
CA ILE A 603 0.13 18.11 -23.21
C ILE A 603 -0.92 18.38 -22.11
N ILE A 604 -1.65 19.50 -22.23
CA ILE A 604 -2.77 19.89 -21.37
C ILE A 604 -3.84 20.51 -22.28
N CYS A 605 -5.11 20.16 -22.07
CA CYS A 605 -6.26 20.76 -22.75
C CYS A 605 -6.99 21.75 -21.82
N GLU A 606 -7.56 22.81 -22.40
CA GLU A 606 -8.39 23.76 -21.67
C GLU A 606 -9.61 23.04 -21.07
N GLY A 607 -9.77 23.11 -19.74
CA GLY A 607 -10.80 22.39 -19.00
C GLY A 607 -10.32 21.14 -18.26
N ASP A 608 -9.06 20.71 -18.48
CA ASP A 608 -8.46 19.63 -17.71
C ASP A 608 -8.29 20.05 -16.23
N GLU A 609 -8.59 19.14 -15.30
CA GLU A 609 -8.30 19.39 -13.89
C GLU A 609 -6.78 19.39 -13.63
N GLY A 610 -6.27 20.46 -13.05
CA GLY A 610 -4.84 20.65 -12.78
C GLY A 610 -4.33 19.84 -11.59
N HIS A 611 -3.97 18.57 -11.81
CA HIS A 611 -3.35 17.70 -10.80
C HIS A 611 -1.87 17.41 -11.05
N THR A 612 -1.37 17.75 -12.24
CA THR A 612 0.00 17.45 -12.69
C THR A 612 0.73 18.74 -12.99
N PHE A 613 1.92 18.89 -12.40
CA PHE A 613 2.83 19.99 -12.70
C PHE A 613 3.89 19.48 -13.68
N PHE A 614 3.89 20.02 -14.89
CA PHE A 614 4.87 19.67 -15.92
C PHE A 614 6.02 20.68 -15.94
N ILE A 615 7.23 20.16 -16.10
CA ILE A 615 8.43 20.94 -16.37
C ILE A 615 8.97 20.46 -17.71
N ILE A 616 9.23 21.39 -18.61
CA ILE A 616 9.80 21.07 -19.92
C ILE A 616 11.28 20.75 -19.71
N ALA A 617 11.63 19.48 -19.84
CA ALA A 617 13.02 19.02 -19.79
C ALA A 617 13.74 19.26 -21.12
N ASP A 618 13.05 19.02 -22.24
CA ASP A 618 13.54 19.27 -23.61
C ASP A 618 12.37 19.59 -24.56
N GLY A 619 12.64 20.37 -25.60
CA GLY A 619 11.66 20.78 -26.61
C GLY A 619 10.92 22.10 -26.35
N GLU A 620 9.93 22.40 -27.19
CA GLU A 620 9.12 23.63 -27.12
C GLU A 620 7.64 23.29 -27.06
N VAL A 621 6.89 24.04 -26.25
CA VAL A 621 5.43 23.90 -26.14
C VAL A 621 4.76 25.20 -26.57
N VAL A 622 3.62 25.08 -27.27
CA VAL A 622 2.82 26.24 -27.68
C VAL A 622 1.52 26.25 -26.89
N VAL A 623 1.28 27.33 -26.14
CA VAL A 623 0.01 27.56 -25.46
C VAL A 623 -0.97 28.19 -26.45
N ARG A 624 -2.14 27.56 -26.64
CA ARG A 624 -3.24 28.09 -27.47
C ARG A 624 -4.46 28.30 -26.58
N ALA A 625 -4.90 29.54 -26.43
CA ALA A 625 -6.20 29.85 -25.81
C ALA A 625 -7.29 29.77 -26.89
N GLY A 626 -8.42 29.13 -26.60
CA GLY A 626 -9.52 28.98 -27.56
C GLY A 626 -9.97 30.32 -28.16
N GLN A 627 -9.75 30.51 -29.46
CA GLN A 627 -10.63 31.34 -30.28
C GLN A 627 -11.39 30.39 -31.19
N GLY A 628 -12.70 30.25 -30.94
CA GLY A 628 -13.77 29.75 -31.82
C GLY A 628 -13.43 28.69 -32.86
#